data_AF-A0A8T4LRA4-F1
#
_entry.id   AF-A0A8T4LRA4-F1
#
_cell.length_a   1.000
_cell.length_b   1.000
_cell.length_c   1.000
_cell.angle_alpha   90.00
_cell.angle_beta   90.00
_cell.angle_gamma   90.00
#
_symmetry.space_group_name_H-M   'P 1'
#
loop_
_entity.id
_entity.type
_entity.pdbx_description
1 polymer ?
#
loop_
_entity_poly.entity_id
_entity_poly.type
_entity_poly.pdbx_seq_one_letter_code
_entity_poly.pdbx_strand_id
1 'polypeptide(L)'
;MAKKQTSNSKTERIPTGIKGFDELVQGGFPRNSSVLICGGPGTGKTIFGMEYIINGATKYKEKGLYITFEQRAESLRGQALQFGWNISKLEKKDLNL
;
A
#
# COMPACT_ATOMS: atom_id res chain seq x y z
N MET A 1 -9.13 29.11 -24.30
CA MET A 1 -7.74 28.69 -24.61
C MET A 1 -7.35 27.55 -23.68
N ALA A 2 -7.28 26.32 -24.18
CA ALA A 2 -6.86 25.15 -23.40
C ALA A 2 -5.33 25.09 -23.34
N LYS A 3 -4.76 25.04 -22.13
CA LYS A 3 -3.31 24.81 -21.97
C LYS A 3 -3.00 23.38 -22.41
N LYS A 4 -2.34 23.23 -23.56
CA LYS A 4 -1.69 22.00 -24.00
C LYS A 4 -0.53 21.73 -23.05
N GLN A 5 -0.63 20.73 -22.17
CA GLN A 5 0.50 20.23 -21.39
C GLN A 5 1.32 19.28 -22.27
N THR A 6 2.31 19.84 -22.96
CA THR A 6 3.48 19.09 -23.41
C THR A 6 4.54 19.20 -22.31
N SER A 7 4.70 18.14 -21.50
CA SER A 7 5.90 17.99 -20.67
C SER A 7 6.33 16.53 -20.68
N ASN A 8 7.54 16.30 -21.18
CA ASN A 8 8.26 15.04 -21.11
C ASN A 8 8.73 14.78 -19.65
N SER A 9 7.80 14.81 -18.69
CA SER A 9 8.08 14.67 -17.26
C SER A 9 8.00 13.20 -16.88
N LYS A 10 9.15 12.61 -16.51
CA LYS A 10 9.18 11.29 -15.86
C LYS A 10 8.16 11.28 -14.71
N THR A 11 7.18 10.39 -14.80
CA THR A 11 6.22 10.17 -13.72
C THR A 11 6.99 9.72 -12.48
N GLU A 12 6.90 10.51 -11.40
CA GLU A 12 7.48 10.11 -10.12
C GLU A 12 6.78 8.83 -9.63
N ARG A 13 7.55 7.88 -9.10
CA ARG A 13 7.01 6.61 -8.59
C ARG A 13 7.39 6.40 -7.13
N ILE A 14 6.49 5.77 -6.40
CA ILE A 14 6.66 5.37 -5.01
C ILE A 14 6.83 3.86 -4.92
N PRO A 15 7.89 3.36 -4.26
CA PRO A 15 8.12 1.92 -4.11
C PRO A 15 7.03 1.31 -3.22
N THR A 16 6.60 0.10 -3.56
CA THR A 16 5.66 -0.66 -2.73
C THR A 16 6.36 -1.40 -1.60
N GLY A 17 7.66 -1.67 -1.76
CA GLY A 17 8.46 -2.47 -0.84
C GLY A 17 8.14 -3.97 -0.88
N ILE A 18 7.24 -4.41 -1.78
CA ILE A 18 6.86 -5.81 -1.98
C ILE A 18 7.93 -6.46 -2.85
N LYS A 19 8.49 -7.57 -2.36
CA LYS A 19 9.64 -8.23 -3.00
C LYS A 19 9.30 -8.64 -4.45
N GLY A 20 10.14 -8.19 -5.38
CA GLY A 20 10.01 -8.48 -6.81
C GLY A 20 8.93 -7.67 -7.55
N PHE A 21 7.94 -7.11 -6.85
CA PHE A 21 6.87 -6.36 -7.52
C PHE A 21 7.37 -5.04 -8.09
N ASP A 22 8.14 -4.26 -7.31
CA ASP A 22 8.61 -2.94 -7.75
C ASP A 22 9.44 -3.01 -9.04
N GLU A 23 10.24 -4.06 -9.21
CA GLU A 23 11.03 -4.33 -10.42
C GLU A 23 10.13 -4.60 -11.63
N LEU A 24 9.04 -5.36 -11.43
CA LEU A 24 8.07 -5.67 -12.49
C LEU A 24 7.30 -4.43 -12.96
N VAL A 25 7.06 -3.47 -12.06
CA VAL A 25 6.30 -2.25 -12.38
C VAL A 25 7.18 -1.01 -12.48
N GLN A 26 8.45 -1.17 -12.84
CA GLN A 26 9.41 -0.09 -13.11
C GLN A 26 9.55 0.93 -11.95
N GLY A 27 9.70 0.42 -10.73
CA GLY A 27 10.01 1.17 -9.52
C GLY A 27 8.83 1.47 -8.58
N GLY A 28 7.67 0.85 -8.82
CA GLY A 28 6.48 0.96 -7.97
C GLY A 28 5.34 1.75 -8.60
N PHE A 29 4.45 2.29 -7.76
CA PHE A 29 3.24 2.97 -8.23
C PHE A 29 3.50 4.43 -8.64
N PRO A 30 2.81 4.97 -9.65
CA PRO A 30 2.86 6.40 -9.92
C PRO A 30 2.41 7.22 -8.70
N ARG A 31 3.19 8.23 -8.31
CA ARG A 31 2.79 9.16 -7.24
C ARG A 31 1.50 9.88 -7.65
N ASN A 32 0.64 10.19 -6.67
CA ASN A 32 -0.62 10.92 -6.86
C ASN A 32 -1.59 10.22 -7.84
N SER A 33 -1.63 8.88 -7.77
CA SER A 33 -2.51 8.06 -8.59
C SER A 33 -3.41 7.15 -7.75
N SER A 34 -4.47 6.65 -8.37
CA SER A 34 -5.28 5.55 -7.84
C SER A 34 -4.92 4.27 -8.56
N VAL A 35 -4.67 3.20 -7.81
CA VAL A 35 -4.27 1.90 -8.34
C VAL A 35 -5.35 0.87 -8.04
N LEU A 36 -5.80 0.16 -9.07
CA LEU A 36 -6.76 -0.93 -8.95
C LEU A 36 -6.03 -2.28 -8.98
N ILE A 37 -6.25 -3.09 -7.94
CA ILE A 37 -5.75 -4.47 -7.86
C ILE A 37 -6.93 -5.42 -8.04
N CYS A 38 -6.95 -6.14 -9.17
CA CYS A 38 -8.01 -7.07 -9.53
C CYS A 38 -7.53 -8.52 -9.55
N GLY A 39 -8.43 -9.46 -9.26
CA GLY A 39 -8.17 -10.89 -9.29
C GLY A 39 -9.27 -11.69 -8.60
N GLY A 40 -9.35 -12.99 -8.89
CA GLY A 40 -10.34 -13.90 -8.30
C GLY A 40 -10.20 -14.07 -6.77
N PRO A 41 -11.14 -14.75 -6.10
CA PRO A 41 -11.03 -15.08 -4.69
C PRO A 41 -9.71 -15.81 -4.39
N GLY A 42 -9.08 -15.52 -3.25
CA GLY A 42 -7.84 -16.18 -2.83
C GLY A 42 -6.56 -15.75 -3.55
N THR A 43 -6.60 -14.85 -4.54
CA THR A 43 -5.38 -14.39 -5.26
C THR A 43 -4.47 -13.44 -4.49
N GLY A 44 -4.71 -13.23 -3.19
CA GLY A 44 -3.83 -12.41 -2.34
C GLY A 44 -4.04 -10.89 -2.38
N LYS A 45 -5.14 -10.37 -2.94
CA LYS A 45 -5.42 -8.92 -3.02
C LYS A 45 -5.35 -8.21 -1.66
N THR A 46 -6.00 -8.78 -0.64
CA THR A 46 -5.99 -8.25 0.73
C THR A 46 -4.57 -8.25 1.30
N ILE A 47 -3.83 -9.35 1.10
CA ILE A 47 -2.44 -9.48 1.55
C ILE A 47 -1.56 -8.43 0.88
N PHE A 48 -1.71 -8.23 -0.44
CA PHE A 48 -0.98 -7.22 -1.18
C PHE A 48 -1.23 -5.81 -0.61
N GLY A 49 -2.50 -5.44 -0.40
CA GLY A 49 -2.86 -4.12 0.14
C GLY A 49 -2.32 -3.92 1.57
N MET A 50 -2.38 -4.95 2.40
CA MET A 50 -1.81 -4.94 3.75
C MET A 50 -0.29 -4.82 3.73
N GLU A 51 0.40 -5.59 2.88
CA GLU A 51 1.85 -5.54 2.78
C GLU A 51 2.32 -4.16 2.31
N TYR A 52 1.64 -3.58 1.31
CA TYR A 52 1.92 -2.23 0.81
C TYR A 52 1.85 -1.18 1.93
N ILE A 53 0.75 -1.15 2.70
CA ILE A 53 0.58 -0.14 3.75
C ILE A 53 1.56 -0.34 4.92
N ILE A 54 1.84 -1.60 5.27
CA ILE A 54 2.81 -1.94 6.32
C ILE A 54 4.23 -1.57 5.90
N ASN A 55 4.61 -1.82 4.64
CA ASN A 55 5.89 -1.41 4.09
C ASN A 55 6.04 0.11 4.08
N GLY A 56 4.98 0.84 3.66
CA GLY A 56 4.88 2.30 3.79
C GLY A 56 5.26 2.77 5.19
N ALA A 57 4.59 2.24 6.20
CA ALA A 57 4.81 2.62 7.60
C ALA A 57 6.20 2.21 8.15
N THR A 58 6.67 1.00 7.84
CA THR A 58 7.85 0.42 8.50
C THR A 58 9.17 0.69 7.78
N LYS A 59 9.17 0.72 6.44
CA LYS A 59 10.37 0.91 5.62
C LYS A 59 10.55 2.37 5.21
N TYR A 60 9.45 3.07 4.94
CA TYR A 60 9.48 4.42 4.36
C TYR A 60 8.98 5.51 5.32
N LYS A 61 8.50 5.13 6.52
CA LYS A 61 7.95 6.04 7.53
C LYS A 61 6.76 6.87 7.01
N GLU A 62 5.98 6.29 6.10
CA GLU A 62 4.79 6.92 5.53
C GLU A 62 3.54 6.54 6.31
N LYS A 63 2.66 7.52 6.55
CA LYS A 63 1.35 7.28 7.18
C LYS A 63 0.40 6.70 6.15
N GLY A 64 -0.43 5.74 6.58
CA GLY A 64 -1.41 5.09 5.73
C GLY A 64 -2.72 4.82 6.46
N LEU A 65 -3.82 4.85 5.72
CA LEU A 65 -5.14 4.43 6.17
C LEU A 65 -5.57 3.17 5.39
N TYR A 66 -5.93 2.11 6.11
CA TYR A 66 -6.50 0.89 5.53
C TYR A 66 -8.01 0.85 5.81
N ILE A 67 -8.83 0.89 4.76
CA ILE A 67 -10.30 0.81 4.85
C ILE A 67 -10.75 -0.56 4.32
N THR A 68 -11.66 -1.20 5.04
CA THR A 68 -12.24 -2.50 4.69
C THR A 68 -13.76 -2.44 4.85
N PHE A 69 -14.47 -3.13 3.95
CA PHE A 69 -15.94 -3.24 3.98
C PHE A 69 -16.41 -4.66 4.34
N GLU A 70 -15.64 -5.68 3.95
CA GLU A 70 -16.05 -7.10 4.09
C GLU A 70 -15.54 -7.76 5.37
N GLN A 71 -14.34 -7.39 5.82
CA GLN A 71 -13.67 -8.02 6.98
C GLN A 71 -13.60 -7.06 8.16
N ARG A 72 -13.82 -7.58 9.37
CA ARG A 72 -13.59 -6.83 10.62
C ARG A 72 -12.11 -6.52 10.82
N ALA A 73 -11.81 -5.38 11.44
CA ALA A 73 -10.45 -4.93 11.67
C ALA A 73 -9.64 -5.93 12.52
N GLU A 74 -10.27 -6.56 13.52
CA GLU A 74 -9.66 -7.57 14.38
C GLU A 74 -9.20 -8.79 13.57
N SER A 75 -10.04 -9.23 12.61
CA SER A 75 -9.70 -10.35 11.73
C SER A 75 -8.51 -10.02 10.83
N LEU A 76 -8.41 -8.78 10.33
CA LEU A 76 -7.25 -8.34 9.53
C LEU A 76 -5.97 -8.27 10.36
N ARG A 77 -6.05 -7.76 11.59
CA ARG A 77 -4.90 -7.76 12.53
C ARG A 77 -4.41 -9.18 12.81
N GLY A 78 -5.34 -10.12 13.03
CA GLY A 78 -5.01 -11.53 13.21
C GLY A 78 -4.31 -12.14 12.00
N GLN A 79 -4.79 -11.88 10.79
CA GLN A 79 -4.14 -12.32 9.55
C GLN A 79 -2.74 -11.70 9.40
N ALA A 80 -2.60 -10.41 9.66
CA ALA A 80 -1.31 -9.72 9.58
C ALA A 80 -0.25 -10.35 10.49
N LEU A 81 -0.66 -10.73 11.71
CA LEU A 81 0.23 -11.37 12.68
C LEU A 81 0.77 -12.71 12.19
N GLN A 82 0.03 -13.45 11.36
CA GLN A 82 0.51 -14.71 10.76
C GLN A 82 1.69 -14.47 9.80
N PHE A 83 1.77 -13.28 9.20
CA PHE A 83 2.91 -12.84 8.38
C PHE A 83 4.00 -12.13 9.21
N GLY A 84 3.88 -12.11 10.54
CA GLY A 84 4.79 -11.40 11.43
C GLY A 84 4.55 -9.89 11.52
N TRP A 85 3.46 -9.38 10.94
CA TRP A 85 3.14 -7.96 10.96
C TRP A 85 2.24 -7.61 12.14
N ASN A 86 2.81 -6.89 13.12
CA ASN A 86 2.06 -6.42 14.28
C ASN A 86 1.45 -5.04 14.02
N ILE A 87 0.28 -5.02 13.36
CA ILE A 87 -0.45 -3.78 13.03
C ILE A 87 -0.81 -3.00 14.29
N SER A 88 -1.26 -3.66 15.36
CA SER A 88 -1.63 -2.96 16.61
C SER A 88 -0.48 -2.17 17.23
N LYS A 89 0.75 -2.66 17.08
CA LYS A 89 1.94 -1.91 17.51
C LYS A 89 2.20 -0.70 16.62
N LEU A 90 1.93 -0.79 15.32
CA LEU A 90 2.07 0.31 14.36
C LEU A 90 1.02 1.40 14.59
N GLU A 91 -0.24 1.01 14.81
CA GLU A 91 -1.35 1.92 15.14
C GLU A 91 -1.02 2.73 16.42
N LYS A 92 -0.52 2.07 17.47
CA LYS A 92 -0.19 2.72 18.74
C LYS A 92 1.02 3.64 18.69
N LYS A 93 1.96 3.38 17.78
CA LYS A 93 3.17 4.20 17.62
C LYS A 93 2.87 5.61 17.11
N ASP A 94 1.71 5.79 16.48
CA ASP A 94 1.27 7.04 15.88
C ASP A 94 0.09 7.69 16.64
N LEU A 95 -0.24 7.20 17.85
CA LEU A 95 -1.29 7.74 18.74
C LEU A 95 -0.92 9.09 19.42
N ASN A 96 0.03 9.85 18.88
CA ASN A 96 0.22 11.25 19.25
C ASN A 96 -0.64 12.16 18.33
N LEU A 97 -1.93 11.85 18.25
CA LEU A 97 -2.97 12.79 17.77
C LEU A 97 -3.71 13.35 18.99
#